data_AF-G9FSW0-F1
#
_entry.id   AF-G9FSW0-F1
#
_cell.length_a   1.000
_cell.length_b   1.000
_cell.length_c   1.000
_cell.angle_alpha   90.00
_cell.angle_beta   90.00
_cell.angle_gamma   90.00
#
_symmetry.space_group_name_H-M   'P 1'
#
loop_
_entity.id
_entity.type
_entity.pdbx_description
1 polymer ?
#
loop_
_entity_poly.entity_id
_entity_poly.type
_entity_poly.pdbx_seq_one_letter_code
_entity_poly.pdbx_strand_id
1 'polypeptide(L)'
;SAAGRWDDAAKVRKMMMVRGVTKQPGWCCIEVGNKVHTFVVDDKLHPKIEEIHAELRRLSGQMKEAGYMPDTHFVLHDVEEEQKEDSLCPHSEKLAIAFGLISTPPRTTLRVIKNLRVCGDCHTATKFISKIVGRAIVVRDANRFHHFEDGV
;
A
#
# COMPACT_ATOMS: atom_id res chain seq x y z
N SER A 1 17.72 -6.15 -20.54
CA SER A 1 18.58 -7.20 -19.95
C SER A 1 18.97 -6.83 -18.52
N ALA A 2 18.33 -7.43 -17.51
CA ALA A 2 18.43 -7.03 -16.09
C ALA A 2 19.14 -8.07 -15.19
N ALA A 3 19.72 -9.12 -15.76
CA ALA A 3 20.17 -10.29 -15.00
C ALA A 3 21.59 -10.20 -14.40
N GLY A 4 22.35 -9.12 -14.62
CA GLY A 4 23.80 -9.10 -14.34
C GLY A 4 24.31 -8.24 -13.18
N ARG A 5 23.44 -7.61 -12.36
CA ARG A 5 23.87 -6.61 -11.36
C ARG A 5 23.41 -6.88 -9.92
N TRP A 6 22.93 -8.09 -9.65
CA TRP A 6 22.39 -8.46 -8.35
C TRP A 6 23.47 -8.52 -7.27
N ASP A 7 24.63 -9.06 -7.61
CA ASP A 7 25.79 -9.13 -6.70
C ASP A 7 26.33 -7.74 -6.36
N ASP A 8 26.37 -6.84 -7.33
CA ASP A 8 26.79 -5.45 -7.11
C ASP A 8 25.78 -4.70 -6.23
N ALA A 9 24.48 -4.91 -6.46
CA ALA A 9 23.44 -4.34 -5.61
C ALA A 9 23.50 -4.90 -4.18
N ALA A 10 23.79 -6.20 -4.01
CA ALA A 10 23.97 -6.81 -2.70
C ALA A 10 25.21 -6.27 -1.97
N LYS A 11 26.34 -6.09 -2.67
CA LYS A 11 27.55 -5.46 -2.13
C LYS A 11 27.29 -4.03 -1.67
N VAL A 12 26.58 -3.23 -2.47
CA VAL A 12 26.18 -1.86 -2.10
C VAL A 12 25.26 -1.87 -0.88
N ARG A 13 24.25 -2.75 -0.83
CA ARG A 13 23.36 -2.89 0.35
C ARG A 13 24.14 -3.24 1.61
N LYS A 14 25.07 -4.20 1.53
CA LYS A 14 25.95 -4.56 2.64
C LYS A 14 26.81 -3.39 3.09
N MET A 15 27.38 -2.63 2.15
CA MET A 15 28.18 -1.45 2.47
C MET A 15 27.36 -0.34 3.13
N MET A 16 26.13 -0.11 2.68
CA MET A 16 25.19 0.84 3.30
C MET A 16 24.87 0.45 4.74
N MET A 17 24.62 -0.84 4.98
CA MET A 17 24.32 -1.37 6.32
C MET A 17 25.52 -1.23 7.26
N VAL A 18 26.74 -1.56 6.81
CA VAL A 18 27.99 -1.37 7.57
C VAL A 18 28.25 0.10 7.89
N ARG A 19 27.83 1.02 7.01
CA ARG A 19 27.96 2.47 7.20
C ARG A 19 26.81 3.10 8.00
N GLY A 20 25.89 2.29 8.54
CA GLY A 20 24.74 2.77 9.30
C GLY A 20 23.71 3.54 8.47
N VAL A 21 23.75 3.44 7.13
CA VAL A 21 22.77 4.06 6.24
C VAL A 21 21.49 3.24 6.28
N THR A 22 20.51 3.71 7.03
CA THR A 22 19.18 3.10 7.13
C THR A 22 18.22 3.77 6.14
N LYS A 23 17.42 2.97 5.43
CA LYS A 23 16.30 3.53 4.67
C LYS A 23 15.25 4.06 5.65
N GLN A 24 14.69 5.23 5.36
CA GLN A 24 13.49 5.66 6.08
C GLN A 24 12.39 4.61 5.88
N PRO A 25 11.75 4.14 6.96
CA PRO A 25 10.62 3.23 6.85
C PRO A 25 9.47 3.94 6.13
N GLY A 26 8.79 3.22 5.25
CA GLY A 26 7.56 3.69 4.63
C GLY A 26 6.44 3.74 5.68
N TRP A 27 5.70 4.83 5.70
CA TRP A 27 4.48 4.98 6.48
C TRP A 27 3.42 5.69 5.65
N CYS A 28 2.16 5.40 5.97
CA CYS A 28 1.02 6.16 5.52
C CYS A 28 0.21 6.68 6.71
N CYS A 29 -0.49 7.79 6.52
CA CYS A 29 -1.51 8.20 7.46
C CYS A 29 -2.79 8.67 6.77
N ILE A 30 -3.88 8.61 7.51
CA ILE A 30 -5.21 9.06 7.10
C ILE A 30 -5.86 9.79 8.27
N GLU A 31 -6.58 10.87 7.97
CA GLU A 31 -7.36 11.60 8.95
C GLU A 31 -8.82 11.12 8.94
N VAL A 32 -9.31 10.65 10.09
CA VAL A 32 -10.70 10.25 10.29
C VAL A 32 -11.18 10.79 11.63
N GLY A 33 -12.31 11.50 11.65
CA GLY A 33 -12.90 12.02 12.89
C GLY A 33 -11.93 12.92 13.69
N ASN A 34 -11.20 13.80 12.99
CA ASN A 34 -10.16 14.70 13.54
C ASN A 34 -9.00 13.97 14.25
N LYS A 35 -8.78 12.69 13.95
CA LYS A 35 -7.64 11.92 14.43
C LYS A 35 -6.80 11.43 13.26
N VAL A 36 -5.48 11.53 13.40
CA VAL A 36 -4.53 10.98 12.44
C VAL A 36 -4.23 9.55 12.84
N HIS A 37 -4.46 8.63 11.90
CA HIS A 37 -4.14 7.22 12.04
C HIS A 37 -2.96 6.89 11.13
N THR A 38 -1.86 6.42 11.70
CA THR A 38 -0.64 6.08 10.99
C THR A 38 -0.51 4.57 10.88
N PHE A 39 -0.11 4.10 9.70
CA PHE A 39 0.11 2.70 9.38
C PHE A 39 1.51 2.51 8.83
N VAL A 40 2.15 1.43 9.23
CA VAL A 40 3.41 0.94 8.67
C VAL A 40 3.18 -0.42 8.00
N VAL A 41 4.19 -0.91 7.28
CA VAL A 41 4.14 -2.28 6.74
C VAL A 41 4.00 -3.28 7.91
N ASP A 42 3.11 -4.26 7.76
CA ASP A 42 2.79 -5.29 8.75
C ASP A 42 2.33 -4.73 10.12
N ASP A 43 1.65 -3.58 10.12
CA ASP A 43 1.10 -3.02 11.35
C ASP A 43 0.10 -3.99 11.99
N LYS A 44 0.32 -4.31 13.27
CA LYS A 44 -0.55 -5.17 14.09
C LYS A 44 -1.09 -4.46 15.32
N LEU A 45 -0.77 -3.18 15.49
CA LEU A 45 -1.00 -2.44 16.73
C LEU A 45 -2.28 -1.60 16.68
N HIS A 46 -2.87 -1.41 15.50
CA HIS A 46 -4.10 -0.63 15.38
C HIS A 46 -5.27 -1.34 16.09
N PRO A 47 -6.07 -0.66 16.94
CA PRO A 47 -7.18 -1.29 17.69
C PRO A 47 -8.23 -1.98 16.80
N LYS A 48 -8.33 -1.57 15.53
CA LYS A 48 -9.25 -2.13 14.53
C LYS A 48 -8.55 -3.04 13.50
N ILE A 49 -7.37 -3.56 13.79
CA ILE A 49 -6.55 -4.25 12.77
C ILE A 49 -7.28 -5.44 12.12
N GLU A 50 -8.06 -6.19 12.89
CA GLU A 50 -8.85 -7.32 12.37
C GLU A 50 -9.92 -6.88 11.37
N GLU A 51 -10.62 -5.78 11.65
CA GLU A 51 -11.61 -5.19 10.73
C GLU A 51 -10.94 -4.66 9.45
N ILE A 52 -9.76 -4.05 9.60
CA ILE A 52 -8.98 -3.55 8.46
C ILE A 52 -8.55 -4.71 7.56
N HIS A 53 -8.04 -5.80 8.13
CA HIS A 53 -7.66 -6.99 7.36
C HIS A 53 -8.87 -7.68 6.73
N ALA A 54 -10.03 -7.71 7.40
CA ALA A 54 -11.26 -8.24 6.82
C ALA A 54 -11.70 -7.41 5.60
N GLU A 55 -11.65 -6.09 5.69
CA GLU A 55 -11.95 -5.19 4.57
C GLU A 55 -10.97 -5.37 3.42
N LEU A 56 -9.67 -5.54 3.71
CA LEU A 56 -8.67 -5.84 2.69
C LEU A 56 -8.94 -7.17 1.98
N ARG A 57 -9.31 -8.24 2.70
CA ARG A 57 -9.71 -9.51 2.08
C ARG A 57 -10.91 -9.34 1.16
N ARG A 58 -11.93 -8.58 1.60
CA ARG A 58 -13.12 -8.26 0.80
C ARG A 58 -12.75 -7.51 -0.49
N LEU A 59 -11.94 -6.47 -0.38
CA LEU A 59 -11.46 -5.70 -1.53
C LEU A 59 -10.61 -6.56 -2.47
N SER A 60 -9.71 -7.38 -1.95
CA SER A 60 -8.88 -8.28 -2.75
C SER A 60 -9.71 -9.24 -3.60
N GLY A 61 -10.78 -9.81 -3.03
CA GLY A 61 -11.73 -10.64 -3.79
C GLY A 61 -12.38 -9.87 -4.95
N GLN A 62 -12.95 -8.70 -4.67
CA GLN A 62 -13.61 -7.86 -5.67
C GLN A 62 -12.64 -7.32 -6.74
N MET A 63 -11.41 -7.00 -6.35
CA MET A 63 -10.36 -6.59 -7.27
C MET A 63 -9.99 -7.74 -8.22
N LYS A 64 -9.80 -8.96 -7.70
CA LYS A 64 -9.52 -10.15 -8.52
C LYS A 64 -10.65 -10.39 -9.52
N GLU A 65 -11.91 -10.32 -9.09
CA GLU A 65 -13.08 -10.43 -9.99
C GLU A 65 -13.13 -9.34 -11.07
N ALA A 66 -12.66 -8.13 -10.74
CA ALA A 66 -12.58 -7.01 -11.68
C ALA A 66 -11.36 -7.10 -12.64
N GLY A 67 -10.49 -8.10 -12.49
CA GLY A 67 -9.31 -8.30 -13.34
C GLY A 67 -8.03 -7.62 -12.84
N TYR A 68 -7.97 -7.25 -11.57
CA TYR A 68 -6.72 -6.79 -10.95
C TYR A 68 -5.73 -7.95 -10.85
N MET A 69 -4.57 -7.77 -11.49
CA MET A 69 -3.42 -8.66 -11.36
C MET A 69 -2.34 -7.93 -10.55
N PRO A 70 -2.00 -8.43 -9.36
CA PRO A 70 -0.95 -7.81 -8.57
C PRO A 70 0.40 -7.88 -9.25
N ASP A 71 1.15 -6.78 -9.22
CA ASP A 71 2.52 -6.77 -9.77
C ASP A 71 3.52 -7.17 -8.68
N THR A 72 3.96 -8.43 -8.74
CA THR A 72 4.89 -9.02 -7.77
C THR A 72 6.33 -8.54 -7.93
N HIS A 73 6.67 -7.78 -8.98
CA HIS A 73 8.00 -7.16 -9.11
C HIS A 73 8.25 -6.07 -8.05
N PHE A 74 7.21 -5.58 -7.39
CA PHE A 74 7.31 -4.62 -6.30
C PHE A 74 7.47 -5.25 -4.91
N VAL A 75 7.43 -6.59 -4.80
CA VAL A 75 7.67 -7.34 -3.56
C VAL A 75 9.16 -7.66 -3.44
N LEU A 76 9.70 -7.67 -2.22
CA LEU A 76 11.07 -8.15 -1.97
C LEU A 76 11.25 -9.57 -2.51
N HIS A 77 12.38 -9.83 -3.17
CA HIS A 77 12.66 -11.06 -3.94
C HIS A 77 12.67 -12.37 -3.11
N ASP A 78 12.66 -12.31 -1.77
CA ASP A 78 12.89 -13.45 -0.86
C ASP A 78 11.60 -14.02 -0.23
N VAL A 79 10.44 -13.89 -0.87
CA VAL A 79 9.17 -14.46 -0.38
C VAL A 79 8.62 -15.44 -1.42
N GLU A 80 8.09 -16.59 -1.00
CA GLU A 80 7.53 -17.63 -1.90
C GLU A 80 6.30 -17.08 -2.67
N GLU A 81 6.04 -17.53 -3.91
CA GLU A 81 4.97 -16.99 -4.77
C GLU A 81 3.57 -17.01 -4.14
N GLU A 82 3.26 -18.05 -3.37
CA GLU A 82 1.99 -18.19 -2.65
C GLU A 82 1.91 -17.23 -1.45
N GLN A 83 3.04 -16.96 -0.80
CA GLN A 83 3.17 -15.90 0.20
C GLN A 83 3.20 -14.50 -0.42
N LYS A 84 3.60 -14.33 -1.69
CA LYS A 84 3.56 -13.03 -2.39
C LYS A 84 2.13 -12.55 -2.62
N GLU A 85 1.20 -13.45 -2.91
CA GLU A 85 -0.23 -13.12 -3.05
C GLU A 85 -0.82 -12.56 -1.74
N ASP A 86 -0.48 -13.15 -0.61
CA ASP A 86 -0.84 -12.64 0.73
C ASP A 86 0.02 -11.44 1.17
N SER A 87 1.26 -11.31 0.67
CA SER A 87 2.19 -10.22 0.98
C SER A 87 1.98 -8.96 0.14
N LEU A 88 0.98 -8.91 -0.74
CA LEU A 88 0.52 -7.66 -1.37
C LEU A 88 -0.41 -6.86 -0.45
N CYS A 89 -0.80 -7.47 0.67
CA CYS A 89 -1.72 -6.96 1.68
C CYS A 89 -1.10 -6.01 2.75
N PRO A 90 0.23 -5.91 3.00
CA PRO A 90 0.76 -5.05 4.05
C PRO A 90 1.36 -3.74 3.52
N HIS A 91 0.96 -3.25 2.35
CA HIS A 91 1.30 -1.87 2.00
C HIS A 91 0.50 -0.91 2.88
N SER A 92 1.21 0.00 3.56
CA SER A 92 0.65 1.01 4.46
C SER A 92 -0.50 1.82 3.84
N GLU A 93 -0.49 2.02 2.52
CA GLU A 93 -1.56 2.68 1.76
C GLU A 93 -2.87 1.89 1.81
N LYS A 94 -2.79 0.57 1.56
CA LYS A 94 -3.98 -0.30 1.52
C LYS A 94 -4.62 -0.37 2.91
N LEU A 95 -3.80 -0.49 3.96
CA LEU A 95 -4.25 -0.42 5.36
C LEU A 95 -4.97 0.90 5.66
N ALA A 96 -4.37 2.04 5.28
CA ALA A 96 -4.98 3.36 5.50
C ALA A 96 -6.30 3.53 4.74
N ILE A 97 -6.38 3.07 3.49
CA ILE A 97 -7.61 3.11 2.68
C ILE A 97 -8.69 2.23 3.31
N ALA A 98 -8.37 0.98 3.66
CA ALA A 98 -9.31 0.07 4.29
C ALA A 98 -9.83 0.62 5.62
N PHE A 99 -8.96 1.17 6.47
CA PHE A 99 -9.37 1.86 7.69
C PHE A 99 -10.31 3.05 7.39
N GLY A 100 -9.98 3.85 6.38
CA GLY A 100 -10.83 4.95 5.92
C GLY A 100 -12.21 4.48 5.49
N LEU A 101 -12.29 3.37 4.75
CA LEU A 101 -13.54 2.79 4.28
C LEU A 101 -14.45 2.33 5.43
N ILE A 102 -13.91 1.59 6.41
CA ILE A 102 -14.70 1.08 7.54
C ILE A 102 -15.07 2.19 8.55
N SER A 103 -14.32 3.29 8.57
CA SER A 103 -14.47 4.33 9.60
C SER A 103 -15.18 5.60 9.11
N THR A 104 -15.60 5.65 7.84
CA THR A 104 -16.29 6.83 7.28
C THR A 104 -17.51 6.43 6.44
N PRO A 105 -18.56 7.27 6.38
CA PRO A 105 -19.75 6.99 5.59
C PRO A 105 -19.43 6.72 4.11
N PRO A 106 -20.28 5.97 3.39
CA PRO A 106 -20.15 5.80 1.94
C PRO A 106 -20.03 7.14 1.21
N ARG A 107 -19.28 7.16 0.11
CA ARG A 107 -19.01 8.35 -0.73
C ARG A 107 -18.16 9.45 -0.11
N THR A 108 -17.75 9.38 1.15
CA THR A 108 -16.78 10.37 1.68
C THR A 108 -15.43 10.23 0.98
N THR A 109 -14.82 11.32 0.54
CA THR A 109 -13.46 11.30 -0.03
C THR A 109 -12.44 10.86 1.00
N LEU A 110 -11.60 9.88 0.67
CA LEU A 110 -10.49 9.46 1.53
C LEU A 110 -9.22 10.23 1.17
N ARG A 111 -8.49 10.72 2.18
CA ARG A 111 -7.25 11.48 2.01
C ARG A 111 -6.11 10.78 2.74
N VAL A 112 -5.19 10.19 1.98
CA VAL A 112 -4.04 9.44 2.51
C VAL A 112 -2.76 10.19 2.22
N ILE A 113 -1.84 10.22 3.18
CA ILE A 113 -0.49 10.77 3.01
C ILE A 113 0.51 9.62 3.14
N LYS A 114 1.50 9.57 2.25
CA LYS A 114 2.63 8.64 2.27
C LYS A 114 3.94 9.40 2.24
N ASN A 115 4.92 9.00 3.06
CA ASN A 115 6.25 9.64 3.08
C ASN A 115 7.17 9.21 1.92
N LEU A 116 6.89 8.07 1.30
CA LEU A 116 7.60 7.56 0.13
C LEU A 116 6.72 7.67 -1.12
N ARG A 117 7.32 7.51 -2.30
CA ARG A 117 6.57 7.41 -3.56
C ARG A 117 5.61 6.21 -3.52
N VAL A 118 4.40 6.38 -4.05
CA VAL A 118 3.45 5.28 -4.24
C VAL A 118 4.01 4.30 -5.29
N CYS A 119 4.00 3.00 -4.99
CA CYS A 119 4.46 1.99 -5.94
C CYS A 119 3.41 1.74 -7.05
N GLY A 120 3.83 1.12 -8.15
CA GLY A 120 2.94 0.84 -9.29
C GLY A 120 1.75 -0.02 -8.89
N ASP A 121 1.98 -1.05 -8.09
CA ASP A 121 0.92 -1.93 -7.58
C ASP A 121 -0.11 -1.18 -6.72
N CYS A 122 0.33 -0.38 -5.73
CA CYS A 122 -0.58 0.43 -4.91
C CYS A 122 -1.37 1.43 -5.75
N HIS A 123 -0.74 2.02 -6.77
CA HIS A 123 -1.42 2.95 -7.66
C HIS A 123 -2.54 2.25 -8.45
N THR A 124 -2.26 1.08 -9.02
CA THR A 124 -3.26 0.26 -9.72
C THR A 124 -4.35 -0.22 -8.77
N ALA A 125 -3.99 -0.77 -7.60
CA ALA A 125 -4.96 -1.20 -6.60
C ALA A 125 -5.89 -0.06 -6.16
N THR A 126 -5.36 1.14 -5.94
CA THR A 126 -6.17 2.30 -5.53
C THR A 126 -7.19 2.70 -6.60
N LYS A 127 -6.85 2.60 -7.89
CA LYS A 127 -7.81 2.75 -8.99
C LYS A 127 -8.95 1.75 -8.85
N PHE A 128 -8.64 0.45 -8.78
CA PHE A 128 -9.66 -0.58 -8.64
C PHE A 128 -10.54 -0.33 -7.42
N ILE A 129 -9.96 -0.02 -6.26
CA ILE A 129 -10.70 0.28 -5.04
C ILE A 129 -11.64 1.47 -5.27
N SER A 130 -11.16 2.59 -5.84
CA SER A 130 -11.99 3.78 -6.09
C SER A 130 -13.24 3.46 -6.92
N LYS A 131 -13.10 2.61 -7.94
CA LYS A 131 -14.21 2.14 -8.78
C LYS A 131 -15.15 1.19 -8.05
N ILE A 132 -14.61 0.23 -7.31
CA ILE A 132 -15.38 -0.78 -6.56
C ILE A 132 -16.24 -0.14 -5.48
N VAL A 133 -15.66 0.80 -4.72
CA VAL A 133 -16.34 1.43 -3.60
C VAL A 133 -17.14 2.68 -4.00
N GLY A 134 -16.92 3.21 -5.22
CA GLY A 134 -17.54 4.44 -5.70
C GLY A 134 -17.14 5.66 -4.87
N ARG A 135 -15.84 5.80 -4.56
CA ARG A 135 -15.31 6.89 -3.72
C ARG A 135 -14.04 7.48 -4.33
N ALA A 136 -13.95 8.80 -4.31
CA ALA A 136 -12.70 9.49 -4.60
C ALA A 136 -11.66 9.20 -3.50
N ILE A 137 -10.45 8.87 -3.92
CA ILE A 137 -9.30 8.64 -3.03
C ILE A 137 -8.18 9.58 -3.48
N VAL A 138 -7.73 10.43 -2.57
CA VAL A 138 -6.60 11.34 -2.79
C VAL A 138 -5.40 10.80 -2.02
N VAL A 139 -4.30 10.52 -2.70
CA VAL A 139 -3.04 10.11 -2.07
C VAL A 139 -1.98 11.17 -2.32
N ARG A 140 -1.47 11.79 -1.26
CA ARG A 140 -0.27 12.63 -1.30
C ARG A 140 0.94 11.77 -1.00
N ASP A 141 1.86 11.62 -1.95
CA ASP A 141 3.11 10.93 -1.74
C ASP A 141 4.30 11.91 -1.63
N ALA A 142 5.52 11.40 -1.53
CA ALA A 142 6.73 12.21 -1.42
C ALA A 142 6.92 13.24 -2.56
N ASN A 143 6.33 12.96 -3.74
CA ASN A 143 6.59 13.70 -4.97
C ASN A 143 5.38 14.51 -5.43
N ARG A 144 4.16 13.99 -5.26
CA ARG A 144 2.95 14.56 -5.86
C ARG A 144 1.65 14.08 -5.21
N PHE A 145 0.55 14.67 -5.67
CA PHE A 145 -0.79 14.19 -5.39
C PHE A 145 -1.25 13.24 -6.51
N HIS A 146 -1.94 12.19 -6.12
CA HIS A 146 -2.64 11.26 -7.00
C HIS A 146 -4.12 11.34 -6.63
N HIS A 147 -4.97 11.54 -7.63
CA HIS A 147 -6.42 11.59 -7.46
C HIS A 147 -7.00 10.39 -8.18
N PHE A 148 -7.72 9.55 -7.45
CA PHE A 148 -8.34 8.34 -7.97
C PHE A 148 -9.85 8.45 -7.86
N GLU A 149 -10.52 8.36 -9.00
CA GLU A 149 -11.98 8.41 -9.11
C GLU A 149 -12.41 7.52 -10.28
N ASP A 150 -13.43 6.68 -10.07
CA ASP A 150 -13.97 5.74 -11.05
C ASP A 150 -12.92 4.85 -11.75
N GLY A 151 -11.79 4.59 -11.10
CA GLY A 151 -10.72 3.73 -11.62
C GLY A 151 -9.64 4.43 -12.45
N VAL A 152 -9.60 5.77 -12.45
CA VAL A 152 -8.58 6.57 -13.16
C VAL A 152 -7.51 7.05 -12.20
#